data_AF-A0A3D3GA50-F1
#
_entry.id   AF-A0A3D3GA50-F1
#
_cell.length_a   1.000
_cell.length_b   1.000
_cell.length_c   1.000
_cell.angle_alpha   90.00
_cell.angle_beta   90.00
_cell.angle_gamma   90.00
#
_symmetry.space_group_name_H-M   'P 1'
#
loop_
_entity.id
_entity.type
_entity.pdbx_description
1 polymer ?
#
loop_
_entity_poly.entity_id
_entity_poly.type
_entity_poly.pdbx_seq_one_letter_code
_entity_poly.pdbx_strand_id
1 'polypeptide(L)'
;MTEREAYVAFAAFPGIGPQRFKLLTEYFGSAQKAWSASAEELIKIGLGGKLTQKLVDFRAGFDPRTYEQQLLQREIKIITRIESSFPQQLLEIPDPPIALFIKGTFEVAGKKFIGIVGT
;
A
#
# COMPACT_ATOMS: atom_id res chain seq x y z
N MET A 1 1.58 15.19 -0.15
CA MET A 1 1.30 13.84 -0.63
C MET A 1 -0.19 13.58 -0.49
N THR A 2 -0.83 12.95 -1.47
CA THR A 2 -2.26 12.57 -1.42
C THR A 2 -2.48 11.25 -0.68
N GLU A 3 -3.73 10.91 -0.37
CA GLU A 3 -4.07 9.60 0.22
C GLU A 3 -3.61 8.45 -0.69
N ARG A 4 -3.88 8.51 -2.00
CA ARG A 4 -3.45 7.49 -2.98
C ARG A 4 -1.94 7.32 -3.00
N GLU A 5 -1.20 8.43 -3.04
CA GLU A 5 0.27 8.40 -3.01
C GLU A 5 0.81 7.75 -1.73
N ALA A 6 0.12 7.92 -0.59
CA ALA A 6 0.48 7.25 0.66
C ALA A 6 0.31 5.72 0.56
N TYR A 7 -0.79 5.25 -0.03
CA TYR A 7 -0.99 3.82 -0.30
C TYR A 7 0.14 3.24 -1.14
N VAL A 8 0.53 3.93 -2.21
CA VAL A 8 1.66 3.52 -3.08
C VAL A 8 2.96 3.47 -2.27
N ALA A 9 3.23 4.49 -1.45
CA ALA A 9 4.45 4.58 -0.67
C ALA A 9 4.55 3.47 0.40
N PHE A 10 3.46 3.18 1.11
CA PHE A 10 3.41 2.06 2.04
C PHE A 10 3.51 0.70 1.34
N ALA A 11 2.90 0.53 0.18
CA ALA A 11 3.00 -0.70 -0.59
C ALA A 11 4.43 -0.93 -1.15
N ALA A 12 5.17 0.14 -1.42
CA ALA A 12 6.55 0.08 -1.87
C ALA A 12 7.56 -0.15 -0.74
N PHE A 13 7.23 0.21 0.51
CA PHE A 13 8.13 0.09 1.65
C PHE A 13 8.22 -1.35 2.18
N PRO A 14 9.41 -1.98 2.19
CA PRO A 14 9.59 -3.30 2.79
C PRO A 14 9.47 -3.25 4.32
N GLY A 15 8.49 -3.94 4.89
CA GLY A 15 8.36 -4.12 6.35
C GLY A 15 7.00 -3.70 6.92
N ILE A 16 6.16 -3.04 6.12
CA ILE A 16 4.76 -2.78 6.46
C ILE A 16 3.87 -3.66 5.57
N GLY A 17 3.30 -4.70 6.18
CA GLY A 17 2.27 -5.53 5.55
C GLY A 17 0.85 -5.04 5.84
N PRO A 18 -0.18 -5.71 5.30
CA PRO A 18 -1.58 -5.34 5.43
C PRO A 18 -2.06 -5.03 6.85
N GLN A 19 -1.67 -5.87 7.83
CA GLN A 19 -2.07 -5.72 9.23
C GLN A 19 -1.49 -4.46 9.89
N ARG A 20 -0.20 -4.18 9.67
CA ARG A 20 0.44 -2.96 10.19
C ARG A 20 -0.11 -1.71 9.49
N PHE A 21 -0.33 -1.80 8.18
CA PHE A 21 -0.93 -0.72 7.42
C PHE A 21 -2.32 -0.39 7.96
N LYS A 22 -3.15 -1.41 8.22
CA LYS A 22 -4.48 -1.23 8.84
C LYS A 22 -4.38 -0.51 10.18
N LEU A 23 -3.55 -1.01 11.11
CA LEU A 23 -3.31 -0.38 12.42
C LEU A 23 -2.94 1.10 12.29
N LEU A 24 -2.00 1.41 11.39
CA LEU A 24 -1.53 2.76 11.11
C LEU A 24 -2.69 3.66 10.61
N THR A 25 -3.42 3.20 9.60
CA THR A 25 -4.52 3.98 9.02
C THR A 25 -5.68 4.18 9.98
N GLU A 26 -6.00 3.20 10.82
CA GLU A 26 -7.06 3.31 11.82
C GLU A 26 -6.67 4.28 12.94
N TYR A 27 -5.42 4.22 13.42
CA TYR A 27 -4.94 5.11 14.47
C TYR A 27 -4.82 6.57 14.01
N PHE A 28 -4.21 6.80 12.84
CA PHE A 28 -3.98 8.15 12.32
C PHE A 28 -5.18 8.69 11.51
N GLY A 29 -6.16 7.85 11.20
CA GLY A 29 -7.38 8.17 10.44
C GLY A 29 -7.22 8.19 8.92
N SER A 30 -6.00 8.15 8.39
CA SER A 30 -5.75 8.01 6.94
C SER A 30 -4.30 7.54 6.67
N ALA A 31 -4.06 7.00 5.47
CA ALA A 31 -2.73 6.61 5.02
C ALA A 31 -1.82 7.84 4.87
N GLN A 32 -2.32 8.96 4.37
CA GLN A 32 -1.57 10.21 4.28
C GLN A 32 -1.08 10.67 5.66
N LYS A 33 -1.95 10.67 6.67
CA LYS A 33 -1.59 11.05 8.04
C LYS A 33 -0.60 10.07 8.65
N ALA A 34 -0.84 8.76 8.50
CA ALA A 34 0.08 7.73 8.97
C ALA A 34 1.48 7.85 8.35
N TRP A 35 1.56 8.12 7.05
CA TRP A 35 2.84 8.31 6.35
C TRP A 35 3.58 9.55 6.85
N SER A 36 2.85 10.57 7.33
CA SER A 36 3.41 11.84 7.79
C SER A 36 3.72 11.86 9.29
N ALA A 37 3.33 10.82 10.02
CA ALA A 37 3.55 10.70 11.47
C ALA A 37 5.03 10.78 11.83
N SER A 38 5.32 11.32 13.01
CA SER A 38 6.66 11.39 13.57
C SER A 38 7.16 10.01 14.00
N ALA A 39 8.49 9.87 14.12
CA ALA A 39 9.09 8.63 14.63
C ALA A 39 8.56 8.25 16.03
N GLU A 40 8.35 9.26 16.88
CA GLU A 40 7.83 9.11 18.24
C GLU A 40 6.41 8.55 18.23
N GLU A 41 5.51 9.10 17.42
CA GLU A 41 4.14 8.61 17.28
C GLU A 41 4.10 7.17 16.75
N LEU A 42 4.93 6.86 15.74
CA LEU A 42 5.02 5.52 15.17
C LEU A 42 5.52 4.50 16.21
N ILE A 43 6.52 4.86 17.02
CA ILE A 43 7.00 4.00 18.12
C ILE A 43 5.91 3.80 19.17
N LYS A 44 5.18 4.86 19.53
CA LYS A 44 4.12 4.82 20.55
C LYS A 44 3.00 3.83 20.21
N ILE A 45 2.68 3.65 18.94
CA ILE A 45 1.67 2.69 18.49
C ILE A 45 2.21 1.27 18.29
N GLY A 46 3.49 1.03 18.61
CA GLY A 46 4.12 -0.28 18.56
C GLY A 46 4.91 -0.56 17.27
N LEU A 47 5.19 0.44 16.43
CA LEU A 47 6.18 0.28 15.36
C LEU A 47 7.57 0.21 16.01
N GLY A 48 8.16 -0.99 16.07
CA GLY A 48 9.45 -1.19 16.74
C GLY A 48 10.54 -0.25 16.19
N GLY A 49 11.38 0.31 17.06
CA GLY A 49 12.29 1.41 16.71
C GLY A 49 13.17 1.17 15.48
N LYS A 50 13.67 -0.06 15.26
CA LYS A 50 14.43 -0.41 14.04
C LYS A 50 13.60 -0.27 12.76
N LEU A 51 12.33 -0.66 12.79
CA LEU A 51 11.43 -0.53 11.64
C LEU A 51 11.01 0.92 11.43
N THR A 52 10.77 1.66 12.51
CA THR A 52 10.47 3.10 12.44
C THR A 52 11.60 3.86 11.78
N GLN A 53 12.85 3.62 12.17
CA GLN A 53 13.99 4.30 11.54
C GLN A 53 14.07 3.98 10.05
N LYS A 54 13.92 2.71 9.66
CA LYS A 54 13.87 2.31 8.24
C LYS A 54 12.78 3.03 7.46
N LEU A 55 11.59 3.20 8.05
CA LEU A 55 10.49 3.91 7.41
C LEU A 55 10.81 5.40 7.25
N VAL A 56 11.37 6.03 8.27
CA VAL A 56 11.77 7.45 8.24
C VAL A 56 12.85 7.69 7.17
N ASP A 57 13.86 6.83 7.13
CA ASP A 57 14.95 6.91 6.14
C ASP A 57 14.43 6.69 4.72
N PHE A 58 13.58 5.68 4.52
CA PHE A 58 12.94 5.43 3.23
C PHE A 58 12.09 6.62 2.78
N ARG A 59 11.25 7.15 3.68
CA ARG A 59 10.38 8.31 3.40
C ARG A 59 11.17 9.54 2.97
N ALA A 60 12.38 9.74 3.48
CA ALA A 60 13.21 10.91 3.14
C ALA A 60 13.69 10.89 1.68
N GLY A 61 13.88 9.71 1.09
CA GLY A 61 14.39 9.55 -0.28
C GLY A 61 13.38 9.02 -1.29
N PHE A 62 12.13 8.75 -0.89
CA PHE A 62 11.13 8.12 -1.73
C PHE A 62 10.06 9.10 -2.19
N ASP A 63 9.91 9.22 -3.53
CA ASP A 63 8.79 9.94 -4.15
C ASP A 63 7.83 8.94 -4.83
N PRO A 64 6.60 8.76 -4.32
CA PRO A 64 5.63 7.83 -4.90
C PRO A 64 5.25 8.17 -6.36
N ARG A 65 5.31 9.45 -6.75
CA ARG A 65 4.97 9.87 -8.13
C ARG A 65 6.03 9.39 -9.11
N THR A 66 7.29 9.69 -8.82
CA THR A 66 8.42 9.23 -9.62
C THR A 66 8.48 7.70 -9.68
N TYR A 67 8.24 7.02 -8.55
CA TYR A 67 8.18 5.57 -8.50
C TYR A 67 7.08 4.98 -9.40
N GLU A 68 5.88 5.55 -9.36
CA GLU A 68 4.78 5.11 -10.22
C GLU A 68 5.06 5.35 -11.70
N GLN A 69 5.66 6.50 -12.06
CA GLN A 69 6.07 6.78 -13.45
C GLN A 69 7.10 5.75 -13.97
N GLN A 70 8.07 5.38 -13.14
CA GLN A 70 9.07 4.35 -13.50
C GLN A 70 8.43 2.97 -13.71
N LEU A 71 7.41 2.63 -12.92
CA LEU A 71 6.66 1.39 -13.08
C LEU A 71 5.78 1.41 -14.34
N LEU A 72 5.16 2.55 -14.63
CA LEU A 72 4.36 2.72 -15.84
C LEU A 72 5.19 2.53 -17.12
N GLN A 73 6.44 3.01 -17.14
CA GLN A 73 7.38 2.75 -18.24
C GLN A 73 7.70 1.26 -18.45
N ARG A 74 7.46 0.43 -17.43
CA ARG A 74 7.62 -1.04 -17.47
C ARG A 74 6.28 -1.76 -17.67
N GLU A 75 5.24 -1.02 -18.06
CA GLU A 75 3.87 -1.48 -18.24
C GLU A 75 3.25 -2.07 -16.95
N ILE A 76 3.69 -1.55 -15.80
CA ILE A 76 3.16 -1.91 -14.49
C ILE A 76 2.26 -0.77 -14.00
N LYS A 77 1.00 -1.09 -13.72
CA LYS A 77 0.02 -0.19 -13.14
C LYS A 77 -0.16 -0.50 -11.65
N ILE A 78 -0.44 0.52 -10.86
CA ILE A 78 -0.76 0.38 -9.44
C ILE A 78 -2.22 0.73 -9.22
N ILE A 79 -2.94 -0.15 -8.53
CA ILE A 79 -4.31 0.09 -8.08
C ILE A 79 -4.37 -0.03 -6.56
N THR A 80 -4.88 0.98 -5.90
CA THR A 80 -5.00 1.10 -4.44
C THR A 80 -6.43 0.81 -3.98
N ARG A 81 -6.61 0.49 -2.68
CA ARG A 81 -7.92 0.11 -2.12
C ARG A 81 -9.00 1.18 -2.22
N ILE A 82 -8.62 2.43 -2.41
CA ILE A 82 -9.52 3.58 -2.49
C ILE A 82 -10.02 3.83 -3.92
N GLU A 83 -9.55 3.04 -4.90
CA GLU A 83 -9.94 3.16 -6.30
C GLU A 83 -11.05 2.15 -6.64
N SER A 84 -12.02 2.57 -7.44
CA SER A 84 -13.15 1.72 -7.88
C SER A 84 -12.73 0.53 -8.74
N SER A 85 -11.53 0.60 -9.33
CA SER A 85 -10.92 -0.48 -10.11
C SER A 85 -10.32 -1.59 -9.24
N PHE A 86 -10.21 -1.40 -7.91
CA PHE A 86 -9.73 -2.42 -7.00
C PHE A 86 -10.79 -3.53 -6.82
N PRO A 87 -10.42 -4.82 -6.92
CA PRO A 87 -11.36 -5.92 -6.74
C PRO A 87 -12.03 -5.93 -5.37
N GLN A 88 -13.36 -5.80 -5.34
CA GLN A 88 -14.14 -5.81 -4.09
C GLN A 88 -13.92 -7.08 -3.27
N GLN A 89 -13.84 -8.24 -3.93
CA GLN A 89 -13.56 -9.54 -3.28
C GLN A 89 -12.23 -9.54 -2.52
N LEU A 90 -11.23 -8.77 -2.96
CA LEU A 90 -9.95 -8.64 -2.25
C LEU A 90 -10.00 -7.63 -1.11
N LEU A 91 -11.02 -6.77 -1.03
CA LEU A 91 -11.24 -5.91 0.14
C LEU A 91 -11.92 -6.68 1.29
N GLU A 92 -12.64 -7.74 0.97
CA GLU A 92 -13.42 -8.54 1.93
C GLU A 92 -12.58 -9.58 2.69
N ILE A 93 -11.38 -9.91 2.21
CA ILE A 93 -10.49 -10.84 2.93
C ILE A 93 -9.93 -10.19 4.21
N PRO A 94 -9.49 -10.98 5.21
CA PRO A 94 -9.00 -10.42 6.48
C PRO A 94 -7.79 -9.47 6.34
N ASP A 95 -6.91 -9.78 5.38
CA ASP A 95 -5.62 -9.12 5.17
C ASP A 95 -5.53 -8.59 3.74
N PRO A 96 -6.38 -7.61 3.35
CA PRO A 96 -6.43 -7.15 1.97
C PRO A 96 -5.05 -6.59 1.55
N PRO A 97 -4.57 -6.77 0.32
CA PRO A 97 -3.29 -6.18 -0.09
C PRO A 97 -3.36 -4.65 -0.08
N ILE A 98 -2.28 -3.95 0.30
CA ILE A 98 -2.26 -2.48 0.40
C ILE A 98 -2.54 -1.85 -0.97
N ALA A 99 -1.86 -2.34 -2.00
CA ALA A 99 -2.08 -2.01 -3.39
C ALA A 99 -1.78 -3.25 -4.26
N LEU A 100 -2.30 -3.26 -5.48
CA LEU A 100 -2.00 -4.27 -6.50
C LEU A 100 -1.05 -3.66 -7.53
N PHE A 101 0.02 -4.39 -7.84
CA PHE A 101 0.93 -4.09 -8.94
C PHE A 101 0.61 -5.04 -10.08
N ILE A 102 0.18 -4.49 -11.20
CA ILE A 102 -0.41 -5.25 -12.30
C ILE A 102 0.43 -5.03 -13.55
N LYS A 103 0.89 -6.12 -14.15
CA LYS A 103 1.52 -6.10 -15.47
C LYS A 103 0.59 -6.73 -16.50
N GLY A 104 0.38 -6.05 -17.62
CA GLY A 104 -0.57 -6.45 -18.66
C GLY A 104 -1.98 -5.88 -18.44
N THR A 105 -2.98 -6.51 -19.06
CA THR A 105 -4.38 -6.06 -19.02
C THR A 105 -5.13 -6.71 -17.87
N PHE A 106 -5.70 -5.91 -16.97
CA PHE A 106 -6.51 -6.37 -15.86
C PHE A 106 -7.79 -5.54 -15.77
N GLU A 107 -8.90 -6.17 -16.08
CA GLU A 107 -10.24 -5.59 -16.00
C GLU A 107 -11.08 -6.44 -15.07
N VAL A 108 -11.49 -5.85 -13.95
CA VAL A 108 -12.19 -6.55 -12.88
C VAL A 108 -13.70 -6.40 -13.01
N ALA A 109 -14.15 -5.25 -13.50
CA ALA A 109 -15.56 -4.89 -13.55
C ALA A 109 -16.38 -5.94 -14.33
N GLY A 110 -17.38 -6.51 -13.66
CA GLY A 110 -18.31 -7.48 -14.27
C GLY A 110 -17.76 -8.87 -14.53
N LYS A 111 -16.51 -9.18 -14.13
CA LYS A 111 -15.89 -10.50 -14.35
C LYS A 111 -15.93 -11.34 -13.08
N LYS A 112 -16.08 -12.67 -13.25
CA LYS A 112 -15.96 -13.66 -12.18
C LYS A 112 -14.61 -14.36 -12.29
N PHE A 113 -13.94 -14.58 -11.17
CA PHE A 113 -12.63 -15.21 -11.10
C PHE A 113 -12.73 -16.52 -10.30
N ILE A 114 -11.98 -17.54 -10.72
CA ILE A 114 -11.83 -18.81 -10.01
C ILE A 114 -10.34 -19.03 -9.79
N GLY A 115 -9.94 -19.31 -8.56
CA GLY A 115 -8.58 -19.75 -8.25
C GLY A 115 -8.47 -21.26 -8.45
N ILE A 116 -7.59 -21.70 -9.35
CA ILE A 116 -7.25 -23.12 -9.54
C ILE A 116 -5.83 -23.32 -9.04
N VAL A 117 -5.66 -24.20 -8.06
CA VAL A 117 -4.36 -24.55 -7.48
C VAL A 117 -4.19 -26.06 -7.55
N GLY A 118 -2.98 -26.52 -7.81
CA GLY A 118 -2.64 -27.93 -7.93
C GLY A 118 -1.13 -28.12 -7.91
N THR A 119 -0.71 -29.37 -7.70
CA THR A 119 0.69 -29.81 -7.69
C THR A 119 0.92 -30.81 -8.80
#